data_AF-A0A7Y3XAR9-F1
#
_entry.id   AF-A0A7Y3XAR9-F1
#
_cell.length_a   1.000
_cell.length_b   1.000
_cell.length_c   1.000
_cell.angle_alpha   90.00
_cell.angle_beta   90.00
_cell.angle_gamma   90.00
#
_symmetry.space_group_name_H-M   'P 1'
#
loop_
_entity.id
_entity.type
_entity.pdbx_description
1 polymer ?
#
loop_
_entity_poly.entity_id
_entity_poly.type
_entity_poly.pdbx_seq_one_letter_code
_entity_poly.pdbx_strand_id
1 'polypeptide(L)'
;MRVEEIQSTLLKNHNAPSITQARKEGQLSQVMPSTVWQGLALDFLLGNIEQETVWGWAAPETLLLLDMWHQLDEQTMFLLVYQSPTAALQQALTQQKDINPEECLDNWAAYHGAMLAFYLRHSERCVLANTQQLLSQPAALLKAMPGISAQQAGVPATPSAKSEPLANALAALGQEAEKQYESLKAAPLEDFLSNQVASHHPAQTVYEELQSSALLPAENIQAVTDQDAWQYFGEHQLALSSIINLFQQTLDEEKTQKNALEKENSELKESVANAAGANTQQLEEENSLLLQQLQLVQEELEKLYTSGKASQASHSPSKSYYGADDRIKRQLTYRLGAVVVNSHSITDFIFLPFALKRAHSAYKKDMKARKGEQLPPIAHYADADKADQVKQHLSYRLGQAIMANAGSPIGWFRLPFALSREAKAFRRERQR
;
A
#
# COMPACT_ATOMS: atom_id res chain seq x y z
N MET A 1 -22.08 -4.81 31.44
CA MET A 1 -20.80 -5.44 31.79
C MET A 1 -20.80 -6.83 31.18
N ARG A 2 -19.73 -7.24 30.49
CA ARG A 2 -19.69 -8.58 29.86
C ARG A 2 -19.21 -9.61 30.88
N VAL A 3 -19.65 -10.87 30.75
CA VAL A 3 -19.23 -11.96 31.66
C VAL A 3 -17.72 -12.13 31.67
N GLU A 4 -17.07 -12.01 30.50
CA GLU A 4 -15.61 -12.07 30.35
C GLU A 4 -14.87 -11.01 31.19
N GLU A 5 -15.44 -9.81 31.35
CA GLU A 5 -14.85 -8.75 32.17
C GLU A 5 -14.95 -9.08 33.66
N ILE A 6 -16.07 -9.66 34.08
CA ILE A 6 -16.29 -10.09 35.47
C ILE A 6 -15.35 -11.26 35.81
N GLN A 7 -15.26 -12.26 34.92
CA GLN A 7 -14.41 -13.43 35.12
C GLN A 7 -12.94 -13.05 35.14
N SER A 8 -12.46 -12.28 34.17
CA SER A 8 -11.04 -11.89 34.11
C SER A 8 -10.61 -11.02 35.29
N THR A 9 -11.48 -10.14 35.82
CA THR A 9 -11.17 -9.35 37.01
C THR A 9 -11.15 -10.20 38.28
N LEU A 10 -12.07 -11.16 38.39
CA LEU A 10 -12.13 -12.10 39.50
C LEU A 10 -10.90 -13.02 39.52
N LEU A 11 -10.53 -13.61 38.37
CA LEU A 11 -9.37 -14.48 38.25
C LEU A 11 -8.06 -13.74 38.56
N LYS A 12 -7.93 -12.47 38.13
CA LYS A 12 -6.80 -11.61 38.49
C LYS A 12 -6.72 -11.36 40.00
N ASN A 13 -7.85 -11.09 40.66
CA ASN A 13 -7.87 -10.83 42.09
C ASN A 13 -7.54 -12.07 42.94
N HIS A 14 -7.87 -13.26 42.45
CA HIS A 14 -7.58 -14.53 43.11
C HIS A 14 -6.21 -15.13 42.75
N ASN A 15 -5.38 -14.43 41.96
CA ASN A 15 -4.11 -14.94 41.41
C ASN A 15 -4.27 -16.32 40.77
N ALA A 16 -5.38 -16.54 40.07
CA ALA A 16 -5.66 -17.82 39.45
C ALA A 16 -4.62 -18.13 38.36
N PRO A 17 -4.18 -19.39 38.25
CA PRO A 17 -3.19 -19.77 37.25
C PRO A 17 -3.76 -19.62 35.84
N SER A 18 -2.88 -19.27 34.89
CA SER A 18 -3.28 -19.17 33.49
C SER A 18 -3.70 -20.53 32.96
N ILE A 19 -4.92 -20.61 32.43
CA ILE A 19 -5.48 -21.85 31.89
C ILE A 19 -4.62 -22.42 30.76
N THR A 20 -3.99 -21.55 29.97
CA THR A 20 -3.11 -21.93 28.86
C THR A 20 -1.72 -22.42 29.30
N GLN A 21 -1.36 -22.27 30.58
CA GLN A 21 -0.04 -22.62 31.11
C GLN A 21 -0.09 -23.74 32.16
N ALA A 22 -1.28 -24.10 32.64
CA ALA A 22 -1.45 -25.18 33.60
C ALA A 22 -1.01 -26.51 32.98
N ARG A 23 -0.31 -27.35 33.75
CA ARG A 23 0.20 -28.66 33.28
C ARG A 23 -0.31 -29.84 34.11
N LYS A 24 -0.97 -29.56 35.21
CA LYS A 24 -1.57 -30.57 36.10
C LYS A 24 -2.99 -30.17 36.44
N GLU A 25 -3.86 -31.15 36.55
CA GLU A 25 -5.26 -30.95 36.93
C GLU A 25 -5.39 -30.17 38.25
N GLY A 26 -4.56 -30.49 39.26
CA GLY A 26 -4.60 -29.80 40.55
C GLY A 26 -4.22 -28.32 40.51
N GLN A 27 -3.67 -27.81 39.41
CA GLN A 27 -3.45 -26.38 39.20
C GLN A 27 -4.74 -25.67 38.75
N LEU A 28 -5.67 -26.39 38.12
CA LEU A 28 -6.96 -25.87 37.66
C LEU A 28 -8.07 -26.14 38.69
N SER A 29 -7.79 -25.81 39.95
CA SER A 29 -8.76 -25.95 41.03
C SER A 29 -9.84 -24.88 40.95
N GLN A 30 -11.06 -25.25 41.35
CA GLN A 30 -12.22 -24.36 41.37
C GLN A 30 -11.97 -23.22 42.37
N VAL A 31 -12.23 -21.99 41.94
CA VAL A 31 -12.13 -20.80 42.76
C VAL A 31 -13.51 -20.49 43.34
N MET A 32 -13.58 -20.36 44.66
CA MET A 32 -14.78 -19.90 45.37
C MET A 32 -14.61 -18.41 45.70
N PRO A 33 -15.21 -17.51 44.92
CA PRO A 33 -15.07 -16.08 45.14
C PRO A 33 -15.94 -15.59 46.31
N SER A 34 -15.64 -14.40 46.81
CA SER A 34 -16.37 -13.80 47.93
C SER A 34 -17.81 -13.43 47.55
N THR A 35 -18.64 -13.20 48.58
CA THR A 35 -20.07 -12.85 48.44
C THR A 35 -20.32 -11.61 47.57
N VAL A 36 -19.35 -10.69 47.47
CA VAL A 36 -19.43 -9.50 46.60
C VAL A 36 -19.47 -9.91 45.12
N TRP A 37 -18.65 -10.87 44.72
CA TRP A 37 -18.60 -11.36 43.34
C TRP A 37 -19.81 -12.21 42.98
N GLN A 38 -20.32 -12.97 43.95
CA GLN A 38 -21.60 -13.67 43.82
C GLN A 38 -22.75 -12.69 43.58
N GLY A 39 -22.76 -11.56 44.29
CA GLY A 39 -23.73 -10.48 44.07
C GLY A 39 -23.67 -9.90 42.66
N LEU A 40 -22.47 -9.61 42.13
CA LEU A 40 -22.31 -9.14 40.75
C LEU A 40 -22.75 -10.17 39.71
N ALA A 41 -22.49 -11.46 39.96
CA ALA A 41 -22.96 -12.53 39.10
C ALA A 41 -24.49 -12.66 39.12
N LEU A 42 -25.11 -12.52 40.30
CA LEU A 42 -26.57 -12.51 40.44
C LEU A 42 -27.20 -11.30 39.75
N ASP A 43 -26.63 -10.10 39.89
CA ASP A 43 -27.08 -8.90 39.17
C ASP A 43 -27.02 -9.11 37.65
N PHE A 44 -25.99 -9.82 37.18
CA PHE A 44 -25.90 -10.21 35.77
C PHE A 44 -27.00 -11.20 35.37
N LEU A 45 -27.31 -12.22 36.18
CA LEU A 45 -28.44 -13.13 35.91
C LEU A 45 -29.78 -12.38 35.88
N LEU A 46 -30.02 -11.52 36.88
CA LEU A 46 -31.23 -10.69 36.99
C LEU A 46 -31.38 -9.74 35.80
N GLY A 47 -30.28 -9.16 35.33
CA GLY A 47 -30.28 -8.30 34.15
C GLY A 47 -30.69 -9.00 32.85
N ASN A 48 -30.66 -10.34 32.82
CA ASN A 48 -31.07 -11.15 31.67
C ASN A 48 -32.34 -11.99 31.93
N ILE A 49 -33.01 -11.80 33.07
CA ILE A 49 -34.18 -12.62 33.46
C ILE A 49 -35.41 -12.39 32.56
N GLU A 50 -35.50 -11.22 31.94
CA GLU A 50 -36.62 -10.85 31.05
C GLU A 50 -36.49 -11.43 29.63
N GLN A 51 -35.39 -12.14 29.32
CA GLN A 51 -35.20 -12.74 28.01
C GLN A 51 -36.11 -13.97 27.85
N GLU A 52 -37.02 -13.92 26.88
CA GLU A 52 -37.96 -15.01 26.56
C GLU A 52 -37.28 -16.22 25.90
N THR A 53 -36.02 -16.07 25.46
CA THR A 53 -35.20 -17.12 24.82
C THR A 53 -34.10 -17.60 25.75
N VAL A 54 -33.67 -18.85 25.58
CA VAL A 54 -32.47 -19.37 26.25
C VAL A 54 -31.25 -18.52 25.88
N TRP A 55 -30.50 -18.09 26.89
CA TRP A 55 -29.30 -17.29 26.75
C TRP A 55 -28.12 -17.94 27.46
N GLY A 56 -26.91 -17.58 27.04
CA GLY A 56 -25.69 -18.15 27.60
C GLY A 56 -24.44 -17.46 27.07
N TRP A 57 -23.28 -17.87 27.58
CA TRP A 57 -21.96 -17.41 27.14
C TRP A 57 -20.99 -18.59 27.07
N ALA A 58 -19.87 -18.42 26.38
CA ALA A 58 -18.80 -19.40 26.31
C ALA A 58 -17.46 -18.71 26.50
N ALA A 59 -16.71 -19.10 27.53
CA ALA A 59 -15.36 -18.61 27.77
C ALA A 59 -14.52 -19.71 28.45
N PRO A 60 -13.29 -20.00 27.98
CA PRO A 60 -12.41 -21.00 28.61
C PRO A 60 -12.13 -20.73 30.09
N GLU A 61 -12.07 -19.44 30.45
CA GLU A 61 -11.90 -18.93 31.82
C GLU A 61 -13.00 -19.36 32.78
N THR A 62 -14.18 -19.71 32.25
CA THR A 62 -15.31 -20.20 33.06
C THR A 62 -14.98 -21.52 33.77
N LEU A 63 -14.03 -22.32 33.27
CA LEU A 63 -13.67 -23.62 33.85
C LEU A 63 -13.35 -23.52 35.35
N LEU A 64 -12.60 -22.50 35.77
CA LEU A 64 -12.19 -22.30 37.17
C LEU A 64 -13.32 -21.79 38.08
N LEU A 65 -14.47 -21.43 37.50
CA LEU A 65 -15.59 -20.80 38.18
C LEU A 65 -16.87 -21.63 38.08
N LEU A 66 -16.80 -22.86 37.57
CA LEU A 66 -17.96 -23.73 37.36
C LEU A 66 -18.69 -24.02 38.67
N ASP A 67 -17.97 -24.29 39.77
CA ASP A 67 -18.58 -24.55 41.07
C ASP A 67 -19.37 -23.33 41.59
N MET A 68 -18.87 -22.11 41.34
CA MET A 68 -19.57 -20.88 41.67
C MET A 68 -20.88 -20.77 40.88
N TRP A 69 -20.83 -20.93 39.56
CA TRP A 69 -22.03 -20.85 38.71
C TRP A 69 -23.04 -21.95 39.04
N HIS A 70 -22.58 -23.14 39.41
CA HIS A 70 -23.46 -24.24 39.82
C HIS A 70 -24.22 -23.92 41.11
N GLN A 71 -23.59 -23.23 42.06
CA GLN A 71 -24.21 -22.85 43.35
C GLN A 71 -25.10 -21.61 43.26
N LEU A 72 -24.85 -20.72 42.30
CA LEU A 72 -25.57 -19.45 42.18
C LEU A 72 -27.02 -19.62 41.74
N ASP A 73 -27.28 -20.58 40.86
CA ASP A 73 -28.61 -20.83 40.30
C ASP A 73 -28.80 -22.32 40.04
N GLU A 74 -30.00 -22.85 40.30
CA GLU A 74 -30.35 -24.27 40.09
C GLU A 74 -30.76 -24.57 38.63
N GLN A 75 -31.18 -23.55 37.87
CA GLN A 75 -31.67 -23.72 36.50
C GLN A 75 -30.57 -23.65 35.43
N THR A 76 -29.38 -23.18 35.81
CA THR A 76 -28.24 -23.09 34.89
C THR A 76 -27.79 -24.47 34.41
N MET A 77 -27.67 -24.64 33.09
CA MET A 77 -27.16 -25.85 32.45
C MET A 77 -25.77 -25.61 31.89
N PHE A 78 -24.89 -26.62 31.96
CA PHE A 78 -23.51 -26.53 31.51
C PHE A 78 -23.31 -27.39 30.26
N LEU A 79 -22.93 -26.74 29.15
CA LEU A 79 -22.49 -27.43 27.94
C LEU A 79 -20.97 -27.50 27.94
N LEU A 80 -20.43 -28.71 28.15
CA LEU A 80 -19.01 -29.00 28.17
C LEU A 80 -18.62 -29.56 26.81
N VAL A 81 -17.78 -28.83 26.08
CA VAL A 81 -17.33 -29.21 24.75
C VAL A 81 -15.88 -29.65 24.81
N TYR A 82 -15.59 -30.82 24.27
CA TYR A 82 -14.23 -31.35 24.20
C TYR A 82 -13.83 -31.67 22.76
N GLN A 83 -12.51 -31.61 22.52
CA GLN A 83 -11.88 -31.96 21.25
C GLN A 83 -10.84 -33.04 21.45
N SER A 84 -10.40 -33.70 20.39
CA SER A 84 -9.29 -34.67 20.51
C SER A 84 -7.97 -33.98 20.88
N PRO A 85 -7.05 -34.67 21.56
CA PRO A 85 -5.70 -34.15 21.81
C PRO A 85 -4.96 -33.81 20.52
N THR A 86 -5.22 -34.56 19.44
CA THR A 86 -4.64 -34.33 18.12
C THR A 86 -5.10 -33.03 17.48
N ALA A 87 -6.39 -32.70 17.57
CA ALA A 87 -6.92 -31.45 17.08
C ALA A 87 -6.31 -30.24 17.83
N ALA A 88 -6.05 -30.39 19.13
CA ALA A 88 -5.40 -29.34 19.92
C ALA A 88 -3.94 -29.10 19.48
N LEU A 89 -3.18 -30.15 19.17
CA LEU A 89 -1.82 -30.04 18.63
C LEU A 89 -1.80 -29.34 17.27
N GLN A 90 -2.70 -29.73 16.37
CA GLN A 90 -2.82 -29.10 15.05
C GLN A 90 -3.18 -27.62 15.16
N GLN A 91 -4.17 -27.29 16.00
CA GLN A 91 -4.54 -25.91 16.25
C GLN A 91 -3.36 -25.11 16.81
N ALA A 92 -2.56 -25.68 17.70
CA ALA A 92 -1.36 -25.05 18.20
C ALA A 92 -0.37 -24.78 17.04
N LEU A 93 -0.06 -25.79 16.21
CA LEU A 93 0.87 -25.68 15.07
C LEU A 93 0.49 -24.58 14.07
N THR A 94 -0.82 -24.32 13.88
CA THR A 94 -1.28 -23.21 13.03
C THR A 94 -1.02 -21.82 13.63
N GLN A 95 -0.88 -21.71 14.95
CA GLN A 95 -0.73 -20.43 15.66
C GLN A 95 0.73 -20.10 15.99
N GLN A 96 1.55 -21.11 16.31
CA GLN A 96 2.93 -20.94 16.75
C GLN A 96 3.84 -22.00 16.12
N LYS A 97 5.08 -21.60 15.78
CA LYS A 97 6.04 -22.48 15.09
C LYS A 97 6.84 -23.38 16.04
N ASP A 98 7.20 -22.86 17.21
CA ASP A 98 7.97 -23.58 18.24
C ASP A 98 7.04 -24.01 19.36
N ILE A 99 6.44 -25.19 19.21
CA ILE A 99 5.55 -25.78 20.22
C ILE A 99 6.22 -26.99 20.81
N ASN A 100 6.23 -27.07 22.13
CA ASN A 100 6.54 -28.31 22.83
C ASN A 100 5.25 -29.17 22.88
N PRO A 101 5.17 -30.29 22.14
CA PRO A 101 3.95 -31.08 22.06
C PRO A 101 3.58 -31.70 23.41
N GLU A 102 4.56 -32.07 24.25
CA GLU A 102 4.31 -32.60 25.59
C GLU A 102 3.63 -31.55 26.48
N GLU A 103 4.12 -30.30 26.47
CA GLU A 103 3.51 -29.23 27.26
C GLU A 103 2.09 -28.88 26.78
N CYS A 104 1.86 -28.94 25.47
CA CYS A 104 0.54 -28.74 24.89
C CYS A 104 -0.42 -29.85 25.33
N LEU A 105 0.03 -31.10 25.33
CA LEU A 105 -0.78 -32.24 25.74
C LEU A 105 -0.98 -32.31 27.26
N ASP A 106 0.01 -31.92 28.06
CA ASP A 106 -0.11 -31.75 29.51
C ASP A 106 -1.18 -30.70 29.85
N ASN A 107 -1.14 -29.57 29.13
CA ASN A 107 -2.15 -28.53 29.29
C ASN A 107 -3.55 -29.02 28.89
N TRP A 108 -3.64 -29.67 27.74
CA TRP A 108 -4.88 -30.26 27.27
C TRP A 108 -5.44 -31.26 28.29
N ALA A 109 -4.60 -32.15 28.82
CA ALA A 109 -4.99 -33.17 29.78
C ALA A 109 -5.41 -32.55 31.12
N ALA A 110 -4.70 -31.53 31.61
CA ALA A 110 -5.07 -30.81 32.82
C ALA A 110 -6.44 -30.13 32.68
N TYR A 111 -6.67 -29.43 31.55
CA TYR A 111 -7.92 -28.72 31.28
C TYR A 111 -9.11 -29.68 31.17
N HIS A 112 -8.96 -30.69 30.33
CA HIS A 112 -10.02 -31.66 30.05
C HIS A 112 -10.26 -32.60 31.22
N GLY A 113 -9.23 -32.92 32.01
CA GLY A 113 -9.34 -33.65 33.27
C GLY A 113 -10.15 -32.86 34.30
N ALA A 114 -9.83 -31.57 34.52
CA ALA A 114 -10.59 -30.73 35.45
C ALA A 114 -12.06 -30.55 35.01
N MET A 115 -12.29 -30.44 33.70
CA MET A 115 -13.63 -30.39 33.12
C MET A 115 -14.40 -31.71 33.33
N LEU A 116 -13.75 -32.86 33.10
CA LEU A 116 -14.33 -34.18 33.34
C LEU A 116 -14.63 -34.38 34.84
N ALA A 117 -13.74 -33.97 35.73
CA ALA A 117 -13.96 -34.06 37.18
C ALA A 117 -15.15 -33.21 37.64
N PHE A 118 -15.42 -32.07 37.00
CA PHE A 118 -16.65 -31.30 37.24
C PHE A 118 -17.88 -32.03 36.71
N TYR A 119 -17.82 -32.55 35.47
CA TYR A 119 -18.91 -33.31 34.85
C TYR A 119 -19.34 -34.51 35.70
N LEU A 120 -18.38 -35.30 36.19
CA LEU A 120 -18.65 -36.49 37.01
C LEU A 120 -19.29 -36.13 38.36
N ARG A 121 -19.03 -34.94 38.90
CA ARG A 121 -19.65 -34.43 40.13
C ARG A 121 -21.07 -33.89 39.91
N HIS A 122 -21.37 -33.36 38.74
CA HIS A 122 -22.60 -32.61 38.43
C HIS A 122 -23.29 -33.06 37.13
N SER A 123 -23.37 -34.38 36.91
CA SER A 123 -23.88 -34.96 35.65
C SER A 123 -25.35 -34.63 35.35
N GLU A 124 -26.13 -34.27 36.37
CA GLU A 124 -27.55 -33.91 36.25
C GLU A 124 -27.80 -32.61 35.46
N ARG A 125 -26.83 -31.68 35.49
CA ARG A 125 -26.93 -30.34 34.88
C ARG A 125 -25.86 -30.10 33.82
N CYS A 126 -25.08 -31.12 33.47
CA CYS A 126 -24.02 -31.02 32.50
C CYS A 126 -24.28 -31.90 31.28
N VAL A 127 -24.00 -31.38 30.10
CA VAL A 127 -23.99 -32.14 28.85
C VAL A 127 -22.58 -32.11 28.30
N LEU A 128 -22.00 -33.29 28.06
CA LEU A 128 -20.69 -33.45 27.47
C LEU A 128 -20.81 -33.82 25.98
N ALA A 129 -20.21 -33.04 25.11
CA ALA A 129 -20.30 -33.23 23.65
C ALA A 129 -18.96 -33.01 22.94
N ASN A 130 -18.70 -33.81 21.91
CA ASN A 130 -17.53 -33.64 21.07
C ASN A 130 -17.72 -32.50 20.05
N THR A 131 -16.71 -31.66 19.84
CA THR A 131 -16.75 -30.54 18.89
C THR A 131 -17.12 -30.97 17.46
N GLN A 132 -16.58 -32.08 16.97
CA GLN A 132 -16.84 -32.56 15.61
C GLN A 132 -18.32 -32.93 15.41
N GLN A 133 -18.90 -33.61 16.40
CA GLN A 133 -20.31 -33.99 16.37
C GLN A 133 -21.25 -32.81 16.60
N LEU A 134 -20.84 -31.85 17.44
CA LEU A 134 -21.58 -30.62 17.64
C LEU A 134 -21.74 -29.83 16.33
N LEU A 135 -20.68 -29.78 15.52
CA LEU A 135 -20.67 -29.08 14.23
C LEU A 135 -21.42 -29.87 13.14
N SER A 136 -21.32 -31.20 13.12
CA SER A 136 -21.99 -32.03 12.11
C SER A 136 -23.49 -32.20 12.38
N GLN A 137 -23.89 -32.34 13.63
CA GLN A 137 -25.27 -32.65 14.04
C GLN A 137 -25.75 -31.78 15.22
N PRO A 138 -25.80 -30.45 15.08
CA PRO A 138 -26.21 -29.55 16.17
C PRO A 138 -27.64 -29.82 16.64
N ALA A 139 -28.52 -30.27 15.74
CA ALA A 139 -29.92 -30.58 16.05
C ALA A 139 -30.11 -31.78 17.00
N ALA A 140 -29.16 -32.71 17.05
CA ALA A 140 -29.20 -33.84 17.98
C ALA A 140 -28.96 -33.37 19.42
N LEU A 141 -28.03 -32.43 19.62
CA LEU A 141 -27.74 -31.84 20.92
C LEU A 141 -28.90 -30.98 21.42
N LEU A 142 -29.50 -30.17 20.55
CA LEU A 142 -30.65 -29.33 20.90
C LEU A 142 -31.86 -30.14 21.39
N LYS A 143 -32.04 -31.38 20.91
CA LYS A 143 -33.10 -32.28 21.39
C LYS A 143 -32.80 -32.86 22.77
N ALA A 144 -31.53 -33.04 23.11
CA ALA A 144 -31.11 -33.57 24.39
C ALA A 144 -31.10 -32.51 25.50
N MET A 145 -31.10 -31.22 25.15
CA MET A 145 -31.20 -30.13 26.11
C MET A 145 -32.66 -29.65 26.24
N PRO A 146 -33.32 -29.87 27.39
CA PRO A 146 -34.68 -29.38 27.59
C PRO A 146 -34.70 -27.84 27.53
N GLY A 147 -35.58 -27.28 26.69
CA GLY A 147 -35.85 -25.83 26.60
C GLY A 147 -35.08 -25.06 25.53
N ILE A 148 -34.05 -25.64 24.88
CA ILE A 148 -33.28 -24.94 23.84
C ILE A 148 -33.89 -25.18 22.45
N SER A 149 -34.77 -24.28 22.02
CA SER A 149 -35.19 -24.19 20.62
C SER A 149 -34.39 -23.08 19.93
N ALA A 150 -33.25 -23.41 19.34
CA ALA A 150 -32.52 -22.46 18.51
C ALA A 150 -33.15 -22.42 17.12
N GLN A 151 -33.74 -21.28 16.73
CA GLN A 151 -33.85 -20.95 15.31
C GLN A 151 -32.43 -20.85 14.76
N GLN A 152 -32.17 -21.58 13.67
CA GLN A 152 -30.89 -21.56 12.97
C GLN A 152 -30.59 -20.12 12.55
N ALA A 153 -29.82 -19.39 13.37
CA ALA A 153 -29.18 -18.17 12.92
C ALA A 153 -28.15 -18.62 11.88
N GLY A 154 -28.46 -18.37 10.61
CA GLY A 154 -27.53 -18.47 9.51
C GLY A 154 -26.40 -17.46 9.70
N VAL A 155 -25.50 -17.75 10.63
CA VAL A 155 -24.15 -17.22 10.59
C VAL A 155 -23.42 -18.17 9.67
N PRO A 156 -23.08 -17.76 8.43
CA PRO A 156 -22.12 -18.53 7.68
C PRO A 156 -20.85 -18.53 8.54
N ALA A 157 -20.45 -19.72 8.98
CA ALA A 157 -19.07 -19.95 9.32
C ALA A 157 -18.31 -19.62 8.04
N THR A 158 -17.89 -18.35 7.89
CA THR A 158 -16.82 -18.01 6.98
C THR A 158 -15.59 -18.66 7.59
N PRO A 159 -15.07 -19.78 7.05
CA PRO A 159 -13.68 -20.09 7.32
C PRO A 159 -12.94 -18.84 6.85
N SER A 160 -12.29 -18.17 7.79
CA SER A 160 -11.39 -17.07 7.50
C SER A 160 -10.29 -17.64 6.62
N ALA A 161 -10.52 -17.66 5.31
CA ALA A 161 -9.52 -17.85 4.29
C ALA A 161 -8.60 -16.63 4.38
N LYS A 162 -7.61 -16.72 5.25
CA LYS A 162 -6.36 -15.98 5.04
C LYS A 162 -5.77 -16.64 3.80
N SER A 163 -6.06 -16.10 2.62
CA SER A 163 -5.36 -16.44 1.40
C SER A 163 -3.87 -16.31 1.70
N GLU A 164 -3.18 -17.44 1.78
CA GLU A 164 -1.76 -17.46 2.06
C GLU A 164 -1.01 -16.70 0.97
N PRO A 165 0.09 -16.01 1.31
CA PRO A 165 0.94 -15.35 0.31
C PRO A 165 1.42 -16.32 -0.77
N LEU A 166 1.53 -17.61 -0.43
CA LEU A 166 1.91 -18.69 -1.36
C LEU A 166 0.76 -19.06 -2.31
N ALA A 167 -0.48 -19.12 -1.84
CA ALA A 167 -1.65 -19.34 -2.68
C ALA A 167 -1.78 -18.24 -3.75
N ASN A 168 -1.59 -16.98 -3.36
CA ASN A 168 -1.63 -15.84 -4.26
C ASN A 168 -0.45 -15.85 -5.26
N ALA A 169 0.74 -16.28 -4.82
CA ALA A 169 1.90 -16.43 -5.70
C ALA A 169 1.73 -17.57 -6.71
N LEU A 170 1.13 -18.69 -6.31
CA LEU A 170 0.88 -19.83 -7.18
C LEU A 170 -0.28 -19.58 -8.15
N ALA A 171 -1.31 -18.84 -7.73
CA ALA A 171 -2.36 -18.37 -8.64
C ALA A 171 -1.81 -17.50 -9.78
N ALA A 172 -0.75 -16.72 -9.52
CA ALA A 172 -0.06 -15.95 -10.56
C ALA A 172 0.77 -16.81 -11.53
N LEU A 173 1.15 -18.03 -11.11
CA LEU A 173 1.94 -18.98 -11.90
C LEU A 173 1.08 -19.95 -12.74
N GLY A 174 -0.24 -20.00 -12.50
CA GLY A 174 -1.22 -20.73 -13.30
C GLY A 174 -1.84 -21.94 -12.60
N GLN A 175 -2.83 -22.55 -13.27
CA GLN A 175 -3.69 -23.59 -12.66
C GLN A 175 -2.96 -24.88 -12.25
N GLU A 176 -1.80 -25.17 -12.84
CA GLU A 176 -1.01 -26.36 -12.48
C GLU A 176 -0.36 -26.22 -11.10
N ALA A 177 0.11 -25.01 -10.78
CA ALA A 177 0.67 -24.68 -9.48
C ALA A 177 -0.41 -24.63 -8.38
N GLU A 178 -1.62 -24.19 -8.73
CA GLU A 178 -2.76 -24.16 -7.83
C GLU A 178 -3.27 -25.57 -7.47
N LYS A 179 -3.26 -26.51 -8.43
CA LYS A 179 -3.55 -27.92 -8.16
C LYS A 179 -2.52 -28.58 -7.23
N GLN A 180 -1.23 -28.28 -7.45
CA GLN A 180 -0.14 -28.79 -6.60
C GLN A 180 -0.19 -28.20 -5.19
N TYR A 181 -0.67 -26.96 -5.04
CA TYR A 181 -0.91 -26.34 -3.73
C TYR A 181 -2.09 -26.97 -3.00
N GLU A 182 -3.18 -27.29 -3.70
CA GLU A 182 -4.34 -27.90 -3.07
C GLU A 182 -4.02 -29.31 -2.52
N SER A 183 -3.13 -30.06 -3.19
CA SER A 183 -2.60 -31.32 -2.65
C SER A 183 -1.71 -31.16 -1.42
N LEU A 184 -1.14 -29.97 -1.18
CA LEU A 184 -0.33 -29.67 0.02
C LEU A 184 -1.18 -29.28 1.23
N LYS A 185 -2.45 -28.88 1.04
CA LYS A 185 -3.34 -28.44 2.15
C LYS A 185 -3.91 -29.59 2.98
N ALA A 186 -4.08 -30.77 2.39
CA ALA A 186 -4.51 -31.93 3.15
C ALA A 186 -3.30 -32.40 3.96
N ALA A 187 -3.39 -32.39 5.29
CA ALA A 187 -2.27 -32.75 6.16
C ALA A 187 -2.49 -34.08 6.91
N PRO A 188 -2.68 -35.22 6.19
CA PRO A 188 -2.75 -36.53 6.82
C PRO A 188 -1.44 -36.87 7.57
N LEU A 189 -0.33 -36.20 7.22
CA LEU A 189 0.92 -36.27 7.96
C LEU A 189 0.85 -35.56 9.33
N GLU A 190 0.21 -34.39 9.40
CA GLU A 190 0.00 -33.69 10.68
C GLU A 190 -0.95 -34.50 11.57
N ASP A 191 -2.01 -35.07 11.00
CA ASP A 191 -2.88 -36.02 11.68
C ASP A 191 -2.08 -37.22 12.22
N PHE A 192 -1.23 -37.82 11.38
CA PHE A 192 -0.41 -38.97 11.75
C PHE A 192 0.58 -38.65 12.87
N LEU A 193 1.37 -37.58 12.74
CA LEU A 193 2.34 -37.17 13.75
C LEU A 193 1.65 -36.79 15.07
N SER A 194 0.53 -36.07 14.99
CA SER A 194 -0.25 -35.70 16.17
C SER A 194 -0.82 -36.95 16.86
N ASN A 195 -1.33 -37.92 16.10
CA ASN A 195 -1.83 -39.20 16.63
C ASN A 195 -0.71 -40.00 17.29
N GLN A 196 0.47 -40.08 16.67
CA GLN A 196 1.62 -40.79 17.23
C GLN A 196 2.03 -40.18 18.57
N VAL A 197 2.16 -38.86 18.66
CA VAL A 197 2.53 -38.17 19.90
C VAL A 197 1.44 -38.30 20.96
N ALA A 198 0.17 -38.14 20.58
CA ALA A 198 -0.96 -38.28 21.51
C ALA A 198 -1.08 -39.71 22.07
N SER A 199 -0.84 -40.75 21.26
CA SER A 199 -0.95 -42.16 21.65
C SER A 199 -0.02 -42.58 22.80
N HIS A 200 1.12 -41.90 22.95
CA HIS A 200 2.09 -42.17 24.01
C HIS A 200 1.87 -41.30 25.25
N HIS A 201 0.93 -40.35 25.20
CA HIS A 201 0.68 -39.38 26.26
C HIS A 201 -0.52 -39.76 27.14
N PRO A 202 -0.50 -39.45 28.45
CA PRO A 202 -1.68 -39.63 29.34
C PRO A 202 -2.91 -38.81 28.93
N ALA A 203 -2.79 -37.90 27.96
CA ALA A 203 -3.93 -37.19 27.38
C ALA A 203 -4.91 -38.17 26.70
N GLN A 204 -4.41 -39.26 26.14
CA GLN A 204 -5.23 -40.24 25.47
C GLN A 204 -6.20 -40.95 26.42
N THR A 205 -5.79 -41.24 27.65
CA THR A 205 -6.68 -41.89 28.63
C THR A 205 -7.81 -40.96 29.05
N VAL A 206 -7.52 -39.68 29.29
CA VAL A 206 -8.55 -38.67 29.59
C VAL A 206 -9.51 -38.51 28.41
N TYR A 207 -9.01 -38.56 27.18
CA TYR A 207 -9.84 -38.51 25.99
C TYR A 207 -10.77 -39.72 25.87
N GLU A 208 -10.29 -40.92 26.15
CA GLU A 208 -11.12 -42.14 26.15
C GLU A 208 -12.22 -42.10 27.21
N GLU A 209 -11.91 -41.59 28.41
CA GLU A 209 -12.89 -41.39 29.48
C GLU A 209 -13.96 -40.37 29.06
N LEU A 210 -13.56 -39.24 28.46
CA LEU A 210 -14.48 -38.26 27.90
C LEU A 210 -15.37 -38.86 26.81
N GLN A 211 -14.79 -39.63 25.88
CA GLN A 211 -15.53 -40.30 24.82
C GLN A 211 -16.57 -41.29 25.37
N SER A 212 -16.21 -42.07 26.40
CA SER A 212 -17.14 -43.02 27.02
C SER A 212 -18.28 -42.34 27.79
N SER A 213 -18.02 -41.14 28.32
CA SER A 213 -18.95 -40.36 29.13
C SER A 213 -19.82 -39.39 28.31
N ALA A 214 -19.45 -39.15 27.05
CA ALA A 214 -20.09 -38.17 26.20
C ALA A 214 -21.45 -38.65 25.70
N LEU A 215 -22.38 -37.69 25.56
CA LEU A 215 -23.67 -37.94 24.95
C LEU A 215 -23.55 -38.20 23.43
N LEU A 216 -22.61 -37.51 22.79
CA LEU A 216 -22.29 -37.61 21.36
C LEU A 216 -20.78 -37.82 21.20
N PRO A 217 -20.29 -39.08 21.20
CA PRO A 217 -18.89 -39.38 21.00
C PRO A 217 -18.45 -39.10 19.55
N ALA A 218 -17.15 -38.84 19.36
CA ALA A 218 -16.59 -38.64 18.02
C ALA A 218 -16.76 -39.90 17.16
N GLU A 219 -16.98 -39.70 15.86
CA GLU A 219 -16.89 -40.81 14.91
C GLU A 219 -15.45 -41.29 14.81
N ASN A 220 -15.27 -42.60 14.71
CA ASN A 220 -13.95 -43.21 14.62
C ASN A 220 -13.38 -42.89 13.22
N ILE A 221 -12.59 -41.82 13.13
CA ILE A 221 -11.87 -41.48 11.90
C ILE A 221 -10.87 -42.61 11.67
N GLN A 222 -10.86 -43.19 10.46
CA GLN A 222 -9.91 -44.22 10.09
C GLN A 222 -8.49 -43.68 10.33
N ALA A 223 -7.75 -44.36 11.21
CA ALA A 223 -6.37 -44.02 11.49
C ALA A 223 -5.56 -44.12 10.19
N VAL A 224 -4.84 -43.05 9.86
CA VAL A 224 -3.88 -43.03 8.75
C VAL A 224 -2.83 -44.11 9.06
N THR A 225 -2.63 -45.06 8.16
CA THR A 225 -1.62 -46.09 8.37
C THR A 225 -0.22 -45.52 8.17
N ASP A 226 0.80 -46.13 8.79
CA ASP A 226 2.20 -45.75 8.60
C ASP A 226 2.56 -45.67 7.10
N GLN A 227 2.04 -46.62 6.31
CA GLN A 227 2.30 -46.68 4.88
C GLN A 227 1.65 -45.52 4.12
N ASP A 228 0.41 -45.17 4.44
CA ASP A 228 -0.27 -44.03 3.84
C ASP A 228 0.46 -42.73 4.20
N ALA A 229 0.85 -42.55 5.47
CA ALA A 229 1.60 -41.39 5.92
C ALA A 229 2.95 -41.24 5.20
N TRP A 230 3.67 -42.36 4.98
CA TRP A 230 4.92 -42.38 4.21
C TRP A 230 4.72 -42.03 2.73
N GLN A 231 3.65 -42.53 2.11
CA GLN A 231 3.30 -42.19 0.73
C GLN A 231 2.97 -40.71 0.60
N TYR A 232 2.14 -40.17 1.51
CA TYR A 232 1.83 -38.74 1.56
C TYR A 232 3.06 -37.88 1.79
N PHE A 233 3.98 -38.28 2.66
CA PHE A 233 5.25 -37.55 2.85
C PHE A 233 6.06 -37.49 1.54
N GLY A 234 6.13 -38.61 0.81
CA GLY A 234 6.80 -38.67 -0.48
C GLY A 234 6.15 -37.75 -1.51
N GLU A 235 4.83 -37.80 -1.64
CA GLU A 235 4.06 -36.93 -2.55
C GLU A 235 4.22 -35.44 -2.19
N HIS A 236 4.18 -35.12 -0.89
CA HIS A 236 4.38 -33.76 -0.39
C HIS A 236 5.78 -33.23 -0.69
N GLN A 237 6.83 -34.03 -0.49
CA GLN A 237 8.21 -33.65 -0.84
C GLN A 237 8.36 -33.43 -2.35
N LEU A 238 7.75 -34.28 -3.17
CA LEU A 238 7.77 -34.13 -4.63
C LEU A 238 7.03 -32.86 -5.07
N ALA A 239 5.85 -32.58 -4.53
CA ALA A 239 5.09 -31.37 -4.83
C ALA A 239 5.83 -30.09 -4.40
N LEU A 240 6.48 -30.08 -3.23
CA LEU A 240 7.33 -28.95 -2.84
C LEU A 240 8.51 -28.78 -3.79
N SER A 241 9.15 -29.88 -4.18
CA SER A 241 10.28 -29.82 -5.12
C SER A 241 9.87 -29.29 -6.50
N SER A 242 8.69 -29.68 -7.01
CA SER A 242 8.17 -29.17 -8.28
C SER A 242 7.84 -27.68 -8.21
N ILE A 243 7.23 -27.24 -7.11
CA ILE A 243 6.92 -25.82 -6.88
C ILE A 243 8.20 -24.99 -6.80
N ILE A 244 9.22 -25.45 -6.06
CA ILE A 244 10.50 -24.76 -5.96
C ILE A 244 11.17 -24.64 -7.34
N ASN A 245 11.17 -25.71 -8.14
CA ASN A 245 11.73 -25.71 -9.48
C ASN A 245 10.98 -24.73 -10.40
N LEU A 246 9.65 -24.69 -10.33
CA LEU A 246 8.82 -23.74 -11.10
C LEU A 246 9.14 -22.29 -10.73
N PHE A 247 9.26 -21.99 -9.44
CA PHE A 247 9.67 -20.66 -8.97
C PHE A 247 11.07 -20.29 -9.47
N GLN A 248 12.03 -21.22 -9.47
CA GLN A 248 13.36 -20.97 -9.99
C GLN A 248 13.34 -20.66 -11.49
N GLN A 249 12.57 -21.44 -12.27
CA GLN A 249 12.45 -21.22 -13.70
C GLN A 249 11.86 -19.84 -14.02
N THR A 250 10.74 -19.48 -13.38
CA THR A 250 10.11 -18.17 -13.59
C THR A 250 11.02 -17.01 -13.18
N LEU A 251 11.78 -17.18 -12.09
CA LEU A 251 12.74 -16.18 -11.65
C LEU A 251 13.89 -16.00 -12.65
N ASP A 252 14.34 -17.08 -13.29
CA ASP A 252 15.37 -17.01 -14.33
C ASP A 252 14.82 -16.43 -15.64
N GLU A 253 13.60 -16.75 -16.03
CA GLU A 253 12.91 -16.12 -17.17
C GLU A 253 12.81 -14.60 -16.97
N GLU A 254 12.33 -14.14 -15.81
CA GLU A 254 12.27 -12.71 -15.46
C GLU A 254 13.64 -12.03 -15.48
N LYS A 255 14.68 -12.69 -14.97
CA LYS A 255 16.06 -12.17 -15.07
C LYS A 255 16.51 -12.01 -16.53
N THR A 256 16.21 -12.99 -17.39
CA THR A 256 16.60 -12.91 -18.81
C THR A 256 15.87 -11.78 -19.53
N GLN A 257 14.57 -11.61 -19.27
CA GLN A 257 13.78 -10.51 -19.82
C GLN A 257 14.31 -9.16 -19.35
N LYS A 258 14.61 -9.00 -18.07
CA LYS A 258 15.21 -7.78 -17.53
C LYS A 258 16.54 -7.46 -18.20
N ASN A 259 17.43 -8.43 -18.35
CA ASN A 259 18.71 -8.24 -19.01
C ASN A 259 18.54 -7.86 -20.50
N ALA A 260 17.54 -8.41 -21.18
CA ALA A 260 17.21 -8.03 -22.56
C ALA A 260 16.71 -6.58 -22.66
N LEU A 261 15.79 -6.18 -21.78
CA LEU A 261 15.28 -4.81 -21.70
C LEU A 261 16.37 -3.80 -21.31
N GLU A 262 17.33 -4.18 -20.46
CA GLU A 262 18.46 -3.32 -20.11
C GLU A 262 19.40 -3.10 -21.31
N LYS A 263 19.62 -4.15 -22.13
CA LYS A 263 20.38 -4.01 -23.39
C LYS A 263 19.66 -3.10 -24.39
N GLU A 264 18.37 -3.32 -24.62
CA GLU A 264 17.57 -2.47 -25.52
C GLU A 264 17.58 -1.01 -25.06
N ASN A 265 17.43 -0.77 -23.75
CA ASN A 265 17.54 0.59 -23.20
C ASN A 265 18.94 1.19 -23.38
N SER A 266 20.00 0.40 -23.32
CA SER A 266 21.37 0.89 -23.56
C SER A 266 21.59 1.26 -25.03
N GLU A 267 21.09 0.43 -25.96
CA GLU A 267 21.16 0.68 -27.41
C GLU A 267 20.34 1.92 -27.81
N LEU A 268 19.13 2.05 -27.25
CA LEU A 268 18.30 3.24 -27.47
C LEU A 268 18.99 4.51 -26.96
N LYS A 269 19.61 4.47 -25.77
CA LYS A 269 20.38 5.62 -25.24
C LYS A 269 21.54 6.00 -26.14
N GLU A 270 22.28 5.03 -26.68
CA GLU A 270 23.39 5.28 -27.60
C GLU A 270 22.88 5.87 -28.93
N SER A 271 21.78 5.35 -29.48
CA SER A 271 21.18 5.88 -30.71
C SER A 271 20.71 7.34 -30.55
N VAL A 272 20.10 7.68 -29.40
CA VAL A 272 19.66 9.04 -29.10
C VAL A 272 20.86 9.97 -28.89
N ALA A 273 21.91 9.51 -28.22
CA ALA A 273 23.14 10.29 -28.03
C ALA A 273 23.82 10.59 -29.38
N ASN A 274 23.90 9.60 -30.28
CA ASN A 274 24.47 9.76 -31.62
C ASN A 274 23.62 10.72 -32.48
N ALA A 275 22.29 10.61 -32.45
CA ALA A 275 21.40 11.52 -33.17
C ALA A 275 21.49 12.96 -32.63
N ALA A 276 21.62 13.14 -31.31
CA ALA A 276 21.82 14.45 -30.70
C ALA A 276 23.19 15.04 -31.10
N GLY A 277 24.25 14.23 -31.09
CA GLY A 277 25.60 14.62 -31.50
C GLY A 277 25.68 15.08 -32.96
N ALA A 278 25.05 14.33 -33.87
CA ALA A 278 24.99 14.68 -35.29
C ALA A 278 24.27 16.02 -35.53
N ASN A 279 23.13 16.24 -34.86
CA ASN A 279 22.42 17.52 -34.95
C ASN A 279 23.24 18.70 -34.40
N THR A 280 24.00 18.51 -33.31
CA THR A 280 24.88 19.57 -32.79
C THR A 280 26.02 19.90 -33.75
N GLN A 281 26.64 18.91 -34.38
CA GLN A 281 27.69 19.14 -35.38
C GLN A 281 27.17 19.90 -36.59
N GLN A 282 26.00 19.51 -37.11
CA GLN A 282 25.36 20.22 -38.22
C GLN A 282 25.06 21.69 -37.86
N LEU A 283 24.56 21.94 -36.65
CA LEU A 283 24.30 23.31 -36.17
C LEU A 283 25.58 24.14 -35.99
N GLU A 284 26.68 23.53 -35.56
CA GLU A 284 27.98 24.21 -35.45
C GLU A 284 28.55 24.58 -36.82
N GLU A 285 28.46 23.68 -37.80
CA GLU A 285 28.84 23.93 -39.18
C GLU A 285 28.02 25.07 -39.79
N GLU A 286 26.69 25.03 -39.66
CA GLU A 286 25.80 26.10 -40.13
C GLU A 286 26.14 27.46 -39.49
N ASN A 287 26.38 27.49 -38.18
CA ASN A 287 26.79 28.72 -37.48
C ASN A 287 28.12 29.27 -38.00
N SER A 288 29.10 28.41 -38.27
CA SER A 288 30.40 28.83 -38.79
C SER A 288 30.27 29.49 -40.18
N LEU A 289 29.43 28.92 -41.03
CA LEU A 289 29.16 29.44 -42.38
C LEU A 289 28.45 30.78 -42.32
N LEU A 290 27.44 30.92 -41.44
CA LEU A 290 26.75 32.18 -41.20
C LEU A 290 27.70 33.27 -40.70
N LEU A 291 28.62 32.95 -39.79
CA LEU A 291 29.64 33.90 -39.32
C LEU A 291 30.55 34.36 -40.46
N GLN A 292 30.96 33.45 -41.33
CA GLN A 292 31.77 33.77 -42.51
C GLN A 292 31.01 34.70 -43.47
N GLN A 293 29.74 34.41 -43.75
CA GLN A 293 28.89 35.28 -44.58
C GLN A 293 28.74 36.68 -43.96
N LEU A 294 28.58 36.77 -42.64
CA LEU A 294 28.46 38.03 -41.93
C LEU A 294 29.74 38.85 -42.06
N GLN A 295 30.90 38.22 -41.95
CA GLN A 295 32.20 38.88 -42.11
C GLN A 295 32.39 39.44 -43.53
N LEU A 296 32.00 38.69 -44.57
CA LEU A 296 32.04 39.18 -45.95
C LEU A 296 31.14 40.42 -46.16
N VAL A 297 29.93 40.38 -45.61
CA VAL A 297 28.99 41.52 -45.67
C VAL A 297 29.57 42.73 -44.94
N GLN A 298 30.23 42.53 -43.79
CA GLN A 298 30.90 43.62 -43.08
C GLN A 298 32.01 44.26 -43.93
N GLU A 299 32.86 43.46 -44.56
CA GLU A 299 33.91 43.96 -45.45
C GLU A 299 33.35 44.74 -46.66
N GLU A 300 32.26 44.26 -47.27
CA GLU A 300 31.58 44.99 -48.34
C GLU A 300 31.00 46.32 -47.86
N LEU A 301 30.37 46.35 -46.69
CA LEU A 301 29.85 47.58 -46.09
C LEU A 301 30.98 48.57 -45.77
N GLU A 302 32.12 48.10 -45.27
CA GLU A 302 33.30 48.95 -45.02
C GLU A 302 33.86 49.54 -46.32
N LYS A 303 33.92 48.75 -47.40
CA LYS A 303 34.28 49.24 -48.74
C LYS A 303 33.31 50.31 -49.22
N LEU A 304 32.00 50.10 -49.08
CA LEU A 304 30.98 51.07 -49.47
C LEU A 304 31.05 52.35 -48.64
N TYR A 305 31.33 52.23 -47.33
CA TYR A 305 31.45 53.36 -46.43
C TYR A 305 32.71 54.19 -46.72
N THR A 306 33.84 53.53 -46.98
CA THR A 306 35.09 54.19 -47.39
C THR A 306 34.97 54.83 -48.77
N SER A 307 34.29 54.19 -49.73
CA SER A 307 33.98 54.81 -51.02
C SER A 307 32.99 55.97 -50.90
N GLY A 308 32.03 55.89 -49.98
CA GLY A 308 31.07 56.96 -49.68
C GLY A 308 31.73 58.19 -49.02
N LYS A 309 32.75 57.97 -48.18
CA LYS A 309 33.54 59.05 -47.56
C LYS A 309 34.33 59.89 -48.56
N ALA A 310 34.73 59.34 -49.71
CA ALA A 310 35.40 60.10 -50.77
C ALA A 310 34.45 61.06 -51.53
N SER A 311 33.13 60.89 -51.39
CA SER A 311 32.11 61.63 -52.16
C SER A 311 31.26 62.59 -51.33
N GLN A 312 31.55 62.80 -50.04
CA GLN A 312 30.81 63.73 -49.18
C GLN A 312 31.75 64.58 -48.31
N ALA A 313 32.36 65.59 -48.93
CA ALA A 313 33.03 66.69 -48.24
C ALA A 313 32.20 67.98 -48.34
N SER A 314 31.01 67.97 -47.77
CA SER A 314 30.26 69.17 -47.36
C SER A 314 28.88 68.72 -46.92
N HIS A 315 28.60 68.67 -45.62
CA HIS A 315 27.28 68.91 -45.01
C HIS A 315 27.52 69.07 -43.49
N SER A 316 27.21 70.25 -42.96
CA SER A 316 27.20 70.55 -41.53
C SER A 316 26.31 69.55 -40.78
N PRO A 317 26.68 69.05 -39.59
CA PRO A 317 25.83 68.13 -38.86
C PRO A 317 24.68 68.94 -38.26
N SER A 318 23.53 68.95 -38.96
CA SER A 318 22.28 69.02 -38.23
C SER A 318 22.30 67.85 -37.25
N LYS A 319 22.05 68.13 -35.97
CA LYS A 319 22.18 67.16 -34.87
C LYS A 319 21.05 66.12 -35.01
N SER A 320 21.23 65.22 -35.96
CA SER A 320 20.27 64.17 -36.26
C SER A 320 20.50 63.04 -35.28
N TYR A 321 19.46 62.72 -34.52
CA TYR A 321 19.51 61.65 -33.54
C TYR A 321 19.36 60.31 -34.27
N TYR A 322 20.25 59.37 -33.96
CA TYR A 322 20.23 57.99 -34.47
C TYR A 322 20.16 57.01 -33.28
N GLY A 323 19.75 55.77 -33.52
CA GLY A 323 19.56 54.75 -32.50
C GLY A 323 18.12 54.66 -31.98
N ALA A 324 17.14 54.93 -32.84
CA ALA A 324 15.73 54.78 -32.52
C ALA A 324 15.36 53.31 -32.20
N ASP A 325 16.04 52.36 -32.84
CA ASP A 325 15.89 50.92 -32.63
C ASP A 325 16.36 50.47 -31.23
N ASP A 326 17.54 50.95 -30.80
CA ASP A 326 18.10 50.71 -29.48
C ASP A 326 17.20 51.27 -28.38
N ARG A 327 16.55 52.40 -28.64
CA ARG A 327 15.60 52.99 -27.69
C ARG A 327 14.39 52.09 -27.45
N ILE A 328 13.91 51.39 -28.48
CA ILE A 328 12.81 50.43 -28.35
C ILE A 328 13.28 49.12 -27.72
N LYS A 329 14.46 48.61 -28.10
CA LYS A 329 15.05 47.42 -27.47
C LYS A 329 15.29 47.59 -25.96
N ARG A 330 15.56 48.83 -25.52
CA ARG A 330 15.72 49.19 -24.10
C ARG A 330 14.41 49.28 -23.32
N GLN A 331 13.25 49.33 -23.99
CA GLN A 331 11.95 49.35 -23.31
C GLN A 331 11.72 48.04 -22.55
N LEU A 332 10.99 48.14 -21.44
CA LEU A 332 10.62 46.99 -20.63
C LEU A 332 9.91 45.91 -21.47
N THR A 333 9.02 46.33 -22.38
CA THR A 333 8.30 45.45 -23.30
C THR A 333 9.24 44.51 -24.06
N TYR A 334 10.23 45.06 -24.75
CA TYR A 334 11.16 44.26 -25.54
C TYR A 334 12.00 43.32 -24.66
N ARG A 335 12.46 43.81 -23.50
CA ARG A 335 13.27 43.02 -22.56
C ARG A 335 12.50 41.82 -21.98
N LEU A 336 11.22 41.99 -21.67
CA LEU A 336 10.38 40.91 -21.17
C LEU A 336 10.16 39.82 -22.22
N GLY A 337 9.85 40.21 -23.47
CA GLY A 337 9.67 39.21 -24.52
C GLY A 337 10.97 38.56 -24.98
N ALA A 338 12.11 39.25 -24.90
CA ALA A 338 13.42 38.64 -25.18
C ALA A 338 13.75 37.48 -24.22
N VAL A 339 13.32 37.55 -22.95
CA VAL A 339 13.47 36.44 -21.99
C VAL A 339 12.71 35.20 -22.45
N VAL A 340 11.53 35.37 -23.05
CA VAL A 340 10.70 34.27 -23.57
C VAL A 340 11.24 33.71 -24.89
N VAL A 341 11.78 34.56 -25.76
CA VAL A 341 12.37 34.10 -27.03
C VAL A 341 13.61 33.23 -26.76
N ASN A 342 14.39 33.57 -25.74
CA ASN A 342 15.60 32.84 -25.38
C ASN A 342 15.35 31.61 -24.47
N SER A 343 14.10 31.36 -24.06
CA SER A 343 13.76 30.16 -23.28
C SER A 343 13.44 29.01 -24.23
N HIS A 344 14.30 27.99 -24.24
CA HIS A 344 14.19 26.84 -25.16
C HIS A 344 13.76 25.55 -24.46
N SER A 345 13.75 25.52 -23.11
CA SER A 345 13.43 24.33 -22.32
C SER A 345 12.14 24.47 -21.49
N ILE A 346 11.53 23.32 -21.18
CA ILE A 346 10.41 23.21 -20.23
C ILE A 346 10.82 23.74 -18.85
N THR A 347 12.09 23.55 -18.45
CA THR A 347 12.64 24.09 -17.20
C THR A 347 12.66 25.61 -17.19
N ASP A 348 13.00 26.25 -18.31
CA ASP A 348 13.03 27.71 -18.44
C ASP A 348 11.62 28.30 -18.30
N PHE A 349 10.60 27.55 -18.75
CA PHE A 349 9.20 27.95 -18.62
C PHE A 349 8.71 27.85 -17.16
N ILE A 350 9.14 26.83 -16.41
CA ILE A 350 8.83 26.69 -14.97
C ILE A 350 9.42 27.87 -14.17
N PHE A 351 10.63 28.31 -14.50
CA PHE A 351 11.31 29.44 -13.83
C PHE A 351 11.07 30.82 -14.47
N LEU A 352 10.24 30.88 -15.52
CA LEU A 352 9.89 32.11 -16.23
C LEU A 352 9.42 33.27 -15.34
N PRO A 353 8.56 33.09 -14.31
CA PRO A 353 8.11 34.22 -13.50
C PRO A 353 9.25 34.86 -12.68
N PHE A 354 10.27 34.09 -12.29
CA PHE A 354 11.47 34.63 -11.63
C PHE A 354 12.37 35.38 -12.62
N ALA A 355 12.57 34.84 -13.82
CA ALA A 355 13.35 35.48 -14.88
C ALA A 355 12.75 36.83 -15.30
N LEU A 356 11.43 36.91 -15.46
CA LEU A 356 10.72 38.16 -15.77
C LEU A 356 10.85 39.18 -14.63
N LYS A 357 10.75 38.75 -13.36
CA LYS A 357 10.96 39.63 -12.19
C LYS A 357 12.39 40.19 -12.14
N ARG A 358 13.39 39.38 -12.49
CA ARG A 358 14.79 39.81 -12.58
C ARG A 358 14.99 40.84 -13.70
N ALA A 359 14.42 40.61 -14.89
CA ALA A 359 14.49 41.55 -16.01
C ALA A 359 13.81 42.90 -15.67
N HIS A 360 12.66 42.86 -15.00
CA HIS A 360 11.96 44.06 -14.53
C HIS A 360 12.78 44.84 -13.49
N SER A 361 13.40 44.14 -12.53
CA SER A 361 14.27 44.76 -11.52
C SER A 361 15.51 45.43 -12.16
N ALA A 362 16.14 44.76 -13.12
CA ALA A 362 17.26 45.31 -13.89
C ALA A 362 16.84 46.58 -14.65
N TYR A 363 15.69 46.56 -15.31
CA TYR A 363 15.12 47.74 -15.97
C TYR A 363 14.90 48.91 -14.99
N LYS A 364 14.36 48.65 -13.79
CA LYS A 364 14.18 49.68 -12.76
C LYS A 364 15.50 50.29 -12.29
N LYS A 365 16.57 49.50 -12.22
CA LYS A 365 17.93 49.97 -11.89
C LYS A 365 18.48 50.86 -13.01
N ASP A 366 18.34 50.44 -14.26
CA ASP A 366 18.78 51.19 -15.45
C ASP A 366 18.03 52.53 -15.60
N MET A 367 16.71 52.53 -15.34
CA MET A 367 15.89 53.74 -15.34
C MET A 367 16.32 54.74 -14.24
N LYS A 368 16.69 54.25 -13.06
CA LYS A 368 17.20 55.11 -11.97
C LYS A 368 18.55 55.72 -12.31
N ALA A 369 19.45 54.95 -12.95
CA ALA A 369 20.76 55.43 -13.38
C ALA A 369 20.67 56.52 -14.46
N ARG A 370 19.60 56.51 -15.28
CA ARG A 370 19.40 57.42 -16.41
C ARG A 370 18.43 58.56 -16.16
N LYS A 371 18.05 58.81 -14.89
CA LYS A 371 17.02 59.79 -14.51
C LYS A 371 17.30 61.24 -14.97
N GLY A 372 18.50 61.53 -15.49
CA GLY A 372 18.90 62.83 -16.06
C GLY A 372 18.98 62.90 -17.60
N GLU A 373 18.72 61.81 -18.34
CA GLU A 373 18.79 61.80 -19.82
C GLU A 373 17.45 62.24 -20.44
N GLN A 374 17.34 63.50 -20.90
CA GLN A 374 16.19 63.97 -21.68
C GLN A 374 16.43 63.73 -23.19
N LEU A 375 15.98 62.58 -23.69
CA LEU A 375 16.09 62.22 -25.11
C LEU A 375 14.88 62.75 -25.90
N PRO A 376 15.06 63.35 -27.10
CA PRO A 376 13.98 63.91 -27.91
C PRO A 376 12.96 62.84 -28.34
N PRO A 377 11.74 63.16 -28.78
CA PRO A 377 10.78 62.15 -29.24
C PRO A 377 11.33 61.27 -30.37
N ILE A 378 10.91 59.99 -30.45
CA ILE A 378 11.41 59.03 -31.47
C ILE A 378 11.20 59.56 -32.91
N ALA A 379 10.14 60.35 -33.14
CA ALA A 379 9.87 60.97 -34.44
C ALA A 379 10.96 61.98 -34.91
N HIS A 380 11.82 62.46 -34.00
CA HIS A 380 12.91 63.39 -34.33
C HIS A 380 14.22 62.67 -34.65
N TYR A 381 14.21 61.34 -34.69
CA TYR A 381 15.35 60.53 -35.10
C TYR A 381 15.32 60.33 -36.61
N ALA A 382 16.47 60.41 -37.26
CA ALA A 382 16.56 60.14 -38.70
C ALA A 382 16.27 58.67 -39.05
N ASP A 383 16.42 57.76 -38.08
CA ASP A 383 16.15 56.33 -38.23
C ASP A 383 14.86 55.88 -37.54
N ALA A 384 13.87 56.77 -37.42
CA ALA A 384 12.58 56.49 -36.80
C ALA A 384 11.89 55.23 -37.38
N ASP A 385 12.04 54.97 -38.68
CA ASP A 385 11.47 53.78 -39.35
C ASP A 385 12.03 52.46 -38.78
N LYS A 386 13.30 52.44 -38.37
CA LYS A 386 13.91 51.26 -37.72
C LYS A 386 13.24 50.95 -36.39
N ALA A 387 12.74 51.99 -35.71
CA ALA A 387 12.00 51.82 -34.49
C ALA A 387 10.70 51.02 -34.75
N ASP A 388 9.98 51.34 -35.82
CA ASP A 388 8.76 50.63 -36.18
C ASP A 388 9.02 49.20 -36.64
N GLN A 389 10.15 48.93 -37.31
CA GLN A 389 10.59 47.57 -37.61
C GLN A 389 10.85 46.75 -36.34
N VAL A 390 11.51 47.31 -35.33
CA VAL A 390 11.74 46.61 -34.04
C VAL A 390 10.43 46.30 -33.32
N LYS A 391 9.39 47.14 -33.44
CA LYS A 391 8.07 46.85 -32.85
C LYS A 391 7.40 45.64 -33.49
N GLN A 392 7.75 45.29 -34.73
CA GLN A 392 7.24 44.11 -35.42
C GLN A 392 7.95 42.83 -34.96
N HIS A 393 9.08 42.92 -34.24
CA HIS A 393 9.81 41.74 -33.76
C HIS A 393 8.97 40.91 -32.77
N LEU A 394 9.20 39.60 -32.81
CA LEU A 394 8.57 38.64 -31.89
C LEU A 394 8.80 39.03 -30.41
N SER A 395 10.02 39.44 -30.05
CA SER A 395 10.35 39.88 -28.68
C SER A 395 9.51 41.09 -28.22
N TYR A 396 9.17 42.01 -29.12
CA TYR A 396 8.33 43.15 -28.75
C TYR A 396 6.87 42.73 -28.56
N ARG A 397 6.33 41.90 -29.48
CA ARG A 397 4.95 41.40 -29.45
C ARG A 397 4.69 40.49 -28.24
N LEU A 398 5.60 39.56 -27.95
CA LEU A 398 5.53 38.73 -26.74
C LEU A 398 5.62 39.58 -25.48
N GLY A 399 6.47 40.61 -25.50
CA GLY A 399 6.56 41.61 -24.44
C GLY A 399 5.23 42.28 -24.11
N GLN A 400 4.47 42.68 -25.14
CA GLN A 400 3.14 43.27 -24.97
C GLN A 400 2.15 42.28 -24.36
N ALA A 401 2.16 41.02 -24.81
CA ALA A 401 1.33 39.96 -24.26
C ALA A 401 1.63 39.70 -22.77
N ILE A 402 2.89 39.81 -22.35
CA ILE A 402 3.30 39.72 -20.94
C ILE A 402 2.75 40.90 -20.15
N MET A 403 2.96 42.14 -20.59
CA MET A 403 2.48 43.32 -19.87
C MET A 403 0.95 43.32 -19.70
N ALA A 404 0.21 42.85 -20.71
CA ALA A 404 -1.25 42.79 -20.67
C ALA A 404 -1.80 41.75 -19.66
N ASN A 405 -1.03 40.70 -19.35
CA ASN A 405 -1.51 39.58 -18.55
C ASN A 405 -0.79 39.44 -17.19
N ALA A 406 0.39 40.02 -17.01
CA ALA A 406 1.20 39.89 -15.80
C ALA A 406 0.68 40.69 -14.58
N GLY A 407 -0.34 41.54 -14.77
CA GLY A 407 -0.92 42.37 -13.71
C GLY A 407 -1.93 41.69 -12.80
N SER A 408 -2.33 40.44 -13.08
CA SER A 408 -3.30 39.69 -12.27
C SER A 408 -2.97 38.20 -12.18
N PRO A 409 -3.34 37.52 -11.08
CA PRO A 409 -3.14 36.08 -10.95
C PRO A 409 -3.88 35.28 -12.03
N ILE A 410 -5.10 35.69 -12.41
CA ILE A 410 -5.86 35.08 -13.51
C ILE A 410 -5.14 35.27 -14.86
N GLY A 411 -4.52 36.44 -15.07
CA GLY A 411 -3.76 36.72 -16.28
C GLY A 411 -2.51 35.84 -16.40
N TRP A 412 -1.88 35.49 -15.28
CA TRP A 412 -0.74 34.57 -15.30
C TRP A 412 -1.17 33.15 -15.76
N PHE A 413 -2.32 32.64 -15.33
CA PHE A 413 -2.84 31.37 -15.86
C PHE A 413 -3.10 31.40 -17.39
N ARG A 414 -3.42 32.57 -17.96
CA ARG A 414 -3.72 32.74 -19.40
C ARG A 414 -2.49 33.07 -20.26
N LEU A 415 -1.38 33.49 -19.65
CA LEU A 415 -0.18 33.91 -20.36
C LEU A 415 0.43 32.83 -21.27
N PRO A 416 0.52 31.53 -20.88
CA PRO A 416 1.07 30.50 -21.77
C PRO A 416 0.32 30.43 -23.12
N PHE A 417 -1.02 30.52 -23.07
CA PHE A 417 -1.87 30.51 -24.25
C PHE A 417 -1.75 31.79 -25.07
N ALA A 418 -1.65 32.96 -24.40
CA ALA A 418 -1.47 34.24 -25.08
C ALA A 418 -0.12 34.30 -25.83
N LEU A 419 0.97 33.83 -25.21
CA LEU A 419 2.30 33.75 -25.83
C LEU A 419 2.33 32.78 -27.02
N SER A 420 1.73 31.59 -26.85
CA SER A 420 1.58 30.59 -27.91
C SER A 420 0.80 31.13 -29.12
N ARG A 421 -0.30 31.84 -28.87
CA ARG A 421 -1.12 32.46 -29.92
C ARG A 421 -0.32 33.49 -30.71
N GLU A 422 0.42 34.36 -30.03
CA GLU A 422 1.21 35.42 -30.66
C GLU A 422 2.40 34.84 -31.46
N ALA A 423 3.08 33.82 -30.92
CA ALA A 423 4.17 33.14 -31.62
C ALA A 423 3.69 32.37 -32.86
N LYS A 424 2.45 31.84 -32.85
CA LYS A 424 1.82 31.22 -34.02
C LYS A 424 1.39 32.26 -35.05
N ALA A 425 0.83 33.39 -34.62
CA ALA A 425 0.46 34.50 -35.51
C ALA A 425 1.69 35.06 -36.24
N PHE A 426 2.78 35.32 -35.51
CA PHE A 426 4.05 35.78 -36.08
C PHE A 426 4.63 34.79 -37.10
N ARG A 427 4.56 33.48 -36.83
CA ARG A 427 5.00 32.45 -37.79
C ARG A 427 4.17 32.44 -39.07
N ARG A 428 2.84 32.62 -38.97
CA ARG A 428 1.95 32.67 -40.14
C ARG A 428 2.18 33.92 -41.00
N GLU A 429 2.49 35.06 -40.38
CA GLU A 429 2.81 36.30 -41.09
C GLU A 429 4.14 36.22 -41.85
N ARG A 430 5.09 35.39 -41.39
CA ARG A 430 6.38 35.15 -42.07
C ARG A 430 6.36 34.08 -43.16
N GLN A 431 5.28 33.29 -43.23
CA GLN A 431 5.07 32.23 -44.23
C GLN A 431 4.20 32.68 -45.42
N ARG A 432 3.64 33.89 -45.36
CA ARG A 432 3.02 34.58 -46.49
C ARG A 432 4.04 35.51 -47.12
#